data_AF-A0A323V607-F1
#
_entry.id   AF-A0A323V607-F1
#
_cell.length_a   1.000
_cell.length_b   1.000
_cell.length_c   1.000
_cell.angle_alpha   90.00
_cell.angle_beta   90.00
_cell.angle_gamma   90.00
#
_symmetry.space_group_name_H-M   'P 1'
#
loop_
_entity.id
_entity.type
_entity.pdbx_description
1 polymer ?
#
loop_
_entity_poly.entity_id
_entity_poly.type
_entity_poly.pdbx_seq_one_letter_code
_entity_poly.pdbx_strand_id
1 'polypeptide(L)'
;MTVAEIRTLLARAFVADPLMVWVFPDEHDRQQALAAWLGLMVERYVEAGEVDVVREERLAAVALWRRPSTTLAGPADLLPTADGLLRALL
;
A
#
# COMPACT_ATOMS: atom_id res chain seq x y z
N MET A 1 13.08 5.59 -6.97
CA MET A 1 11.65 5.44 -6.65
C MET A 1 11.50 5.61 -5.17
N THR A 2 10.61 6.47 -4.70
CA THR A 2 10.33 6.57 -3.26
C THR A 2 9.04 5.84 -2.90
N VAL A 3 8.93 5.36 -1.66
CA VAL A 3 7.66 4.83 -1.11
C VAL A 3 6.53 5.85 -1.28
N ALA A 4 6.84 7.15 -1.12
CA ALA A 4 5.89 8.23 -1.31
C ALA A 4 5.35 8.29 -2.75
N GLU A 5 6.19 8.09 -3.77
CA GLU A 5 5.73 8.04 -5.17
C GLU A 5 4.77 6.86 -5.41
N ILE A 6 5.08 5.69 -4.84
CA ILE A 6 4.27 4.47 -5.01
C ILE A 6 2.91 4.62 -4.34
N ARG A 7 2.85 5.06 -3.07
CA ARG A 7 1.57 5.24 -2.37
C ARG A 7 0.68 6.27 -3.07
N THR A 8 1.27 7.33 -3.62
CA THR A 8 0.53 8.36 -4.38
C THR A 8 0.03 7.83 -5.73
N LEU A 9 0.79 6.97 -6.41
CA LEU A 9 0.32 6.31 -7.62
C LEU A 9 -0.87 5.38 -7.31
N LEU A 10 -0.72 4.50 -6.32
CA LEU A 10 -1.76 3.53 -5.95
C LEU A 10 -3.04 4.22 -5.48
N ALA A 11 -2.94 5.25 -4.64
CA ALA A 11 -4.11 5.99 -4.18
C ALA A 11 -4.92 6.58 -5.34
N ARG A 12 -4.25 7.14 -6.35
CA ARG A 12 -4.93 7.67 -7.55
C ARG A 12 -5.51 6.57 -8.43
N ALA A 13 -4.80 5.45 -8.57
CA ALA A 13 -5.25 4.32 -9.39
C ALA A 13 -6.52 3.67 -8.84
N PHE A 14 -6.64 3.59 -7.51
CA PHE A 14 -7.73 2.88 -6.83
C PHE A 14 -8.82 3.78 -6.24
N VAL A 15 -8.75 5.11 -6.37
CA VAL A 15 -9.73 6.03 -5.77
C VAL A 15 -11.18 5.79 -6.22
N ALA A 16 -11.35 5.27 -7.44
CA ALA A 16 -12.65 4.95 -8.03
C ALA A 16 -12.92 3.43 -8.12
N ASP A 17 -12.03 2.60 -7.55
CA ASP A 17 -12.24 1.15 -7.50
C ASP A 17 -13.51 0.85 -6.66
N PRO A 18 -14.47 0.04 -7.17
CA PRO A 18 -15.73 -0.22 -6.46
C PRO A 18 -15.55 -0.79 -5.05
N LEU A 19 -14.53 -1.62 -4.83
CA LEU A 19 -14.23 -2.15 -3.50
C LEU A 19 -13.73 -1.01 -2.60
N MET A 20 -12.86 -0.14 -3.10
CA MET A 20 -12.36 0.99 -2.30
C MET A 20 -13.43 2.05 -2.04
N VAL A 21 -14.38 2.24 -2.96
CA VAL A 21 -15.57 3.08 -2.74
C VAL A 21 -16.43 2.52 -1.61
N TRP A 22 -16.58 1.19 -1.54
CA TRP A 22 -17.29 0.54 -0.45
C TRP A 22 -16.54 0.65 0.90
N VAL A 23 -15.22 0.47 0.91
CA VAL A 23 -14.41 0.58 2.14
C VAL A 23 -14.32 2.02 2.67
N PHE A 24 -14.09 3.00 1.78
CA PHE A 24 -14.01 4.42 2.12
C PHE A 24 -15.10 5.19 1.38
N PRO A 25 -16.32 5.30 1.93
CA PRO A 25 -17.45 5.87 1.21
C PRO A 25 -17.31 7.37 0.95
N ASP A 26 -16.62 8.12 1.81
CA ASP A 26 -16.41 9.56 1.63
C ASP A 26 -15.40 9.85 0.53
N GLU A 27 -15.87 10.49 -0.53
CA GLU A 27 -15.05 10.87 -1.68
C GLU A 27 -13.96 11.89 -1.34
N HIS A 28 -14.21 12.80 -0.38
CA HIS A 28 -13.25 13.85 -0.04
C HIS A 28 -12.00 13.28 0.62
N ASP A 29 -12.15 12.21 1.41
CA ASP A 29 -11.06 11.62 2.19
C ASP A 29 -10.47 10.36 1.54
N ARG A 30 -11.21 9.69 0.65
CA ARG A 30 -10.86 8.36 0.11
C ARG A 30 -9.45 8.29 -0.46
N GLN A 31 -9.00 9.31 -1.20
CA GLN A 31 -7.63 9.29 -1.74
C GLN A 31 -6.56 9.31 -0.65
N GLN A 32 -6.75 10.11 0.41
CA GLN A 32 -5.80 10.17 1.53
C GLN A 32 -5.85 8.89 2.36
N ALA A 33 -7.05 8.36 2.60
CA ALA A 33 -7.26 7.08 3.27
C ALA A 33 -6.57 5.92 2.52
N LEU A 34 -6.69 5.88 1.18
CA LEU A 34 -6.00 4.90 0.35
C LEU A 34 -4.48 5.04 0.40
N ALA A 35 -3.97 6.27 0.34
CA ALA A 35 -2.53 6.51 0.43
C ALA A 35 -1.95 6.04 1.77
N ALA A 36 -2.68 6.23 2.87
CA ALA A 36 -2.30 5.75 4.20
C ALA A 36 -2.39 4.22 4.29
N TRP A 37 -3.54 3.64 3.91
CA TRP A 37 -3.78 2.21 4.05
C TRP A 37 -2.86 1.37 3.16
N LEU A 38 -2.75 1.70 1.88
CA LEU A 38 -1.88 0.98 0.95
C LEU A 38 -0.40 1.30 1.22
N GLY A 39 -0.09 2.53 1.65
CA GLY A 39 1.27 2.97 1.96
C GLY A 39 1.96 2.10 3.01
N LEU A 40 1.23 1.68 4.04
CA LEU A 40 1.75 0.77 5.07
C LEU A 40 2.27 -0.55 4.50
N MET A 41 1.55 -1.11 3.53
CA MET A 41 1.93 -2.38 2.92
C MET A 41 3.09 -2.19 1.94
N VAL A 42 3.11 -1.05 1.23
CA VAL A 42 4.16 -0.71 0.25
C VAL A 42 5.55 -0.71 0.87
N GLU A 43 5.73 -0.12 2.06
CA GLU A 43 7.02 -0.07 2.73
C GLU A 43 7.65 -1.46 2.87
N ARG A 44 6.87 -2.42 3.36
CA ARG A 44 7.34 -3.80 3.59
C ARG A 44 7.68 -4.54 2.31
N TYR A 45 6.89 -4.37 1.25
CA TYR A 45 7.17 -5.03 -0.02
C TYR A 45 8.36 -4.40 -0.76
N VAL A 46 8.54 -3.08 -0.65
CA VAL A 46 9.71 -2.37 -1.17
C VAL A 46 10.99 -2.83 -0.46
N GLU A 47 10.96 -2.93 0.87
CA GLU A 47 12.09 -3.45 1.66
C GLU A 47 12.44 -4.91 1.30
N ALA A 48 11.43 -5.74 1.05
CA ALA A 48 11.62 -7.13 0.64
C ALA A 48 12.09 -7.29 -0.83
N GLY A 49 12.13 -6.22 -1.62
CA GLY A 49 12.49 -6.28 -3.03
C GLY A 49 11.42 -6.93 -3.93
N GLU A 50 10.18 -7.01 -3.45
CA GLU A 50 9.07 -7.71 -4.10
C GLU A 50 8.18 -6.75 -4.90
N VAL A 51 8.81 -5.88 -5.70
CA VAL A 51 8.13 -4.78 -6.40
C VAL A 51 8.62 -4.67 -7.84
N ASP A 52 7.68 -4.76 -8.78
CA ASP A 52 7.91 -4.47 -10.20
C ASP A 52 7.38 -3.08 -10.54
N VAL A 53 8.10 -2.36 -11.39
CA VAL A 53 7.79 -0.98 -11.74
C VAL A 53 7.91 -0.72 -13.23
N VAL A 54 7.00 0.09 -13.76
CA VAL A 54 7.13 0.67 -15.09
C VAL A 54 7.43 2.15 -14.94
N ARG A 55 8.53 2.59 -15.56
CA ARG A 55 8.96 3.98 -15.60
C ARG A 55 9.01 4.48 -17.04
N GLU A 56 8.35 5.61 -17.26
CA GLU A 56 8.57 6.47 -18.42
C GLU A 56 9.39 7.67 -17.93
N GLU A 57 8.93 8.90 -18.16
CA GLU A 57 9.49 10.10 -17.50
C GLU A 57 9.19 10.13 -15.98
N ARG A 58 8.12 9.44 -15.57
CA ARG A 58 7.68 9.28 -14.17
C ARG A 58 7.22 7.85 -13.91
N LEU A 59 6.99 7.51 -12.64
CA LEU A 59 6.41 6.21 -12.26
C LEU A 59 5.01 6.07 -12.85
N ALA A 60 4.83 5.10 -13.75
CA ALA A 60 3.60 4.90 -14.51
C ALA A 60 2.76 3.73 -13.95
N ALA A 61 3.42 2.64 -13.54
CA ALA A 61 2.75 1.49 -12.96
C ALA A 61 3.64 0.82 -11.90
N VAL A 62 3.00 0.09 -11.00
CA VAL A 62 3.66 -0.69 -9.94
C VAL A 62 2.85 -1.96 -9.66
N ALA A 63 3.54 -3.06 -9.41
CA ALA A 63 2.98 -4.30 -8.87
C ALA A 63 3.78 -4.69 -7.63
N LEU A 64 3.08 -5.04 -6.55
CA LEU A 64 3.69 -5.52 -5.30
C LEU A 64 3.31 -6.98 -5.12
N TRP A 65 4.29 -7.80 -4.76
CA TRP A 65 4.12 -9.25 -4.68
C TRP A 65 4.33 -9.76 -3.26
N ARG A 66 3.48 -10.69 -2.86
CA ARG A 66 3.78 -11.60 -1.76
C ARG A 66 4.09 -12.96 -2.35
N ARG A 67 5.38 -13.32 -2.45
CA ARG A 67 5.79 -14.66 -2.89
C ARG A 67 5.72 -15.62 -1.70
N PRO A 68 5.48 -16.94 -1.93
CA PRO A 68 5.49 -17.93 -0.85
C PRO A 68 6.80 -17.94 -0.04
N SER A 69 7.91 -17.59 -0.68
CA SER A 69 9.24 -17.49 -0.07
C SER A 69 9.55 -16.12 0.56
N THR A 70 8.68 -15.12 0.39
CA THR A 70 8.91 -13.78 0.95
C THR A 70 8.77 -13.84 2.47
N THR A 71 9.89 -13.75 3.19
CA THR A 71 9.89 -13.55 4.64
C THR A 71 9.67 -12.08 4.94
N LEU A 72 8.43 -11.69 5.19
CA LEU A 72 8.15 -10.36 5.76
C LEU A 72 8.57 -10.38 7.23
N ALA A 73 9.52 -9.55 7.63
CA ALA A 73 9.96 -9.45 9.02
C ALA A 73 8.78 -9.04 9.92
N GLY A 74 8.37 -9.94 10.82
CA GLY A 74 7.28 -9.79 11.79
C GLY A 74 7.06 -11.11 12.53
N PRO A 75 6.44 -11.11 13.74
CA PRO A 75 6.15 -12.35 14.45
C PRO A 75 5.25 -13.22 13.57
N ALA A 76 5.77 -14.37 13.13
CA ALA A 76 5.15 -15.25 12.12
C ALA A 76 3.77 -15.80 12.53
N ASP A 77 3.44 -15.73 13.83
CA ASP A 77 2.23 -16.33 14.41
C ASP A 77 1.08 -15.33 14.65
N LEU A 78 1.26 -14.04 14.36
CA LEU A 78 0.25 -13.02 14.65
C LEU A 78 -0.04 -12.13 13.43
N LEU A 79 -1.29 -12.12 13.00
CA LEU A 79 -1.77 -11.17 12.00
C LEU A 79 -1.81 -9.76 12.61
N PRO A 80 -1.40 -8.72 11.86
CA PRO A 80 -1.56 -7.35 12.31
C PRO A 80 -3.06 -7.04 12.50
N THR A 81 -3.41 -6.41 13.61
CA THR A 81 -4.77 -5.91 13.86
C THR A 81 -4.90 -4.47 13.36
N ALA A 82 -6.10 -4.04 12.97
CA ALA A 82 -6.36 -2.65 12.61
C ALA A 82 -5.97 -1.68 13.75
N ASP A 83 -6.16 -2.08 15.02
CA ASP A 83 -5.71 -1.33 16.20
C ASP A 83 -4.18 -1.26 16.30
N GLY A 84 -3.48 -2.37 16.08
CA GLY A 84 -2.01 -2.39 16.04
C GLY A 84 -1.44 -1.52 14.93
N LEU A 85 -2.16 -1.45 13.80
CA LEU A 85 -1.90 -0.52 12.69
C LEU A 85 -2.02 0.94 13.14
N LEU A 86 -3.15 1.29 13.73
CA LEU A 86 -3.47 2.65 14.17
C LEU A 86 -2.48 3.13 15.24
N ARG A 87 -2.11 2.25 16.18
CA ARG A 87 -1.11 2.55 17.22
C ARG A 87 0.31 2.72 16.70
N ALA A 88 0.66 2.12 15.57
CA ALA A 88 1.98 2.32 14.96
C ALA A 88 2.09 3.66 14.21
N LEU A 89 0.95 4.31 13.93
CA LEU A 89 0.85 5.57 13.19
C LEU A 89 0.64 6.80 14.09
N LEU A 90 0.44 6.59 15.40
CA LEU A 90 0.32 7.62 16.45
C LEU A 90 1.55 7.60 17.36
#